data_AF-A0A2N0NW03-F1
#
_entry.id   AF-A0A2N0NW03-F1
#
_cell.length_a   1.000
_cell.length_b   1.000
_cell.length_c   1.000
_cell.angle_alpha   90.00
_cell.angle_beta   90.00
_cell.angle_gamma   90.00
#
_symmetry.space_group_name_H-M   'P 1'
#
loop_
_entity.id
_entity.type
_entity.pdbx_description
1 polymer ?
#
loop_
_entity_poly.entity_id
_entity_poly.type
_entity_poly.pdbx_seq_one_letter_code
_entity_poly.pdbx_strand_id
1 'polypeptide(L)'
;MKMDVPKYDGNIHPDEWIKDLQKHNFFWKARYNLDYLNTAISLVDSTIKLPTGIDTYEKLGKALKEDISFTVFKNTNKKMLQLLKYIPESRGGNTSTFISRFRKLCYNAEINDIEELKEYLYKSLPINHSISIEFYKKMENVDSINKLIKEFEDFTVYFSKLIVNESIVAL
;
A
#
# COMPACT_ATOMS: atom_id res chain seq x y z
N MET A 1 0.93 -4.42 -33.71
CA MET A 1 0.41 -5.02 -32.45
C MET A 1 0.73 -4.04 -31.34
N LYS A 2 -0.27 -3.39 -30.74
CA LYS A 2 -0.06 -2.40 -29.68
C LYS A 2 0.27 -3.19 -28.41
N MET A 3 1.48 -3.03 -27.89
CA MET A 3 1.86 -3.59 -26.59
C MET A 3 1.02 -2.85 -25.54
N ASP A 4 0.10 -3.55 -24.91
CA ASP A 4 -0.68 -3.04 -23.77
C ASP A 4 0.15 -3.11 -22.48
N VAL A 5 1.41 -2.66 -22.60
CA VAL A 5 2.36 -2.63 -21.49
C VAL A 5 2.28 -1.24 -20.86
N PRO A 6 1.96 -1.13 -19.56
CA PRO A 6 1.77 0.16 -18.93
C PRO A 6 3.06 0.96 -18.95
N LYS A 7 2.97 2.23 -19.33
CA LYS A 7 4.06 3.20 -19.17
C LYS A 7 4.29 3.50 -17.68
N TYR A 8 5.51 3.86 -17.32
CA TYR A 8 5.79 4.42 -16.00
C TYR A 8 5.69 5.94 -16.04
N ASP A 9 4.70 6.49 -15.35
CA ASP A 9 4.42 7.93 -15.26
C ASP A 9 4.58 8.49 -13.83
N GLY A 10 5.11 7.67 -12.92
CA GLY A 10 5.25 8.02 -11.50
C GLY A 10 4.03 7.74 -10.62
N ASN A 11 2.91 7.21 -11.16
CA ASN A 11 1.68 6.93 -10.40
C ASN A 11 1.56 5.48 -9.88
N ILE A 12 2.65 4.72 -9.93
CA ILE A 12 2.76 3.34 -9.44
C ILE A 12 4.12 3.18 -8.75
N HIS A 13 4.19 2.29 -7.75
CA HIS A 13 5.46 2.00 -7.10
C HIS A 13 6.45 1.36 -8.11
N PRO A 14 7.70 1.85 -8.23
CA PRO A 14 8.68 1.34 -9.21
C PRO A 14 8.87 -0.17 -9.18
N ASP A 15 8.99 -0.75 -7.98
CA ASP A 15 9.21 -2.20 -7.83
C ASP A 15 8.00 -3.02 -8.30
N GLU A 16 6.79 -2.47 -8.17
CA GLU A 16 5.56 -3.12 -8.63
C GLU A 16 5.44 -3.05 -10.14
N TRP A 17 5.68 -1.87 -10.72
CA TRP A 17 5.69 -1.70 -12.17
C TRP A 17 6.73 -2.59 -12.84
N ILE A 18 7.97 -2.62 -12.32
CA ILE A 18 9.02 -3.52 -12.81
C ILE A 18 8.60 -4.98 -12.70
N LYS A 19 7.99 -5.39 -11.58
CA LYS A 19 7.50 -6.76 -11.40
C LYS A 19 6.42 -7.11 -12.43
N ASP A 20 5.52 -6.19 -12.74
CA ASP A 20 4.48 -6.41 -13.76
C ASP A 20 5.09 -6.52 -15.16
N LEU A 21 6.07 -5.68 -15.50
CA LEU A 21 6.86 -5.84 -16.74
C LEU A 21 7.54 -7.22 -16.81
N GLN A 22 8.12 -7.67 -15.70
CA GLN A 22 8.82 -8.96 -15.63
C GLN A 22 7.87 -10.17 -15.75
N LYS A 23 6.62 -10.08 -15.28
CA LYS A 23 5.61 -11.15 -15.51
C LYS A 23 5.34 -11.34 -17.00
N HIS A 24 5.27 -10.25 -17.74
CA HIS A 24 5.09 -10.31 -19.17
C HIS A 24 6.30 -10.96 -19.84
N ASN A 25 7.52 -10.67 -19.39
CA ASN A 25 8.81 -11.13 -19.95
C ASN A 25 8.84 -12.62 -20.35
N PHE A 26 8.26 -13.53 -19.56
CA PHE A 26 8.20 -14.96 -19.89
C PHE A 26 7.59 -15.23 -21.28
N PHE A 27 6.48 -14.56 -21.62
CA PHE A 27 5.80 -14.72 -22.91
C PHE A 27 6.58 -14.10 -24.07
N TRP A 28 7.30 -13.00 -23.82
CA TRP A 28 8.03 -12.28 -24.86
C TRP A 28 9.41 -12.88 -25.13
N LYS A 29 10.07 -13.45 -24.11
CA LYS A 29 11.42 -14.03 -24.24
C LYS A 29 11.41 -15.23 -25.16
N ALA A 30 10.34 -16.03 -25.05
CA ALA A 30 10.09 -17.15 -25.95
C ALA A 30 9.83 -16.74 -27.41
N ARG A 31 9.39 -15.50 -27.66
CA ARG A 31 8.87 -15.08 -28.97
C ARG A 31 9.77 -14.11 -29.73
N TYR A 32 10.54 -13.26 -29.06
CA TYR A 32 11.23 -12.13 -29.70
C TYR A 32 12.69 -11.91 -29.29
N ASN A 33 13.22 -12.65 -28.30
CA ASN A 33 14.62 -12.53 -27.84
C ASN A 33 15.08 -11.07 -27.58
N LEU A 34 14.23 -10.26 -26.94
CA LEU A 34 14.45 -8.82 -26.75
C LEU A 34 15.26 -8.49 -25.49
N ASP A 35 15.96 -7.37 -25.51
CA ASP A 35 16.52 -6.75 -24.31
C ASP A 35 15.42 -6.02 -23.52
N TYR A 36 14.97 -6.66 -22.45
CA TYR A 36 13.84 -6.21 -21.64
C TYR A 36 14.12 -4.95 -20.86
N LEU A 37 15.37 -4.72 -20.46
CA LEU A 37 15.71 -3.54 -19.69
C LEU A 37 15.62 -2.30 -20.57
N ASN A 38 16.18 -2.35 -21.78
CA ASN A 38 16.07 -1.26 -22.75
C ASN A 38 14.60 -0.97 -23.13
N THR A 39 13.78 -2.02 -23.22
CA THR A 39 12.33 -1.86 -23.42
C THR A 39 11.69 -1.15 -22.23
N ALA A 40 11.99 -1.56 -20.99
CA ALA A 40 11.48 -0.92 -19.78
C ALA A 40 11.89 0.56 -19.71
N ILE A 41 13.16 0.87 -19.99
CA ILE A 41 13.66 2.25 -20.08
C ILE A 41 12.84 3.07 -21.10
N SER A 42 12.52 2.50 -22.27
CA SER A 42 11.71 3.18 -23.29
C SER A 42 10.25 3.44 -22.88
N LEU A 43 9.74 2.72 -21.88
CA LEU A 43 8.37 2.82 -21.38
C LEU A 43 8.24 3.84 -20.23
N VAL A 44 9.35 4.39 -19.75
CA VAL A 44 9.34 5.50 -18.79
C VAL A 44 8.87 6.77 -19.51
N ASP A 45 7.99 7.52 -18.87
CA ASP A 45 7.49 8.77 -19.42
C ASP A 45 8.65 9.74 -19.67
N SER A 46 8.63 10.39 -20.83
CA SER A 46 9.65 11.34 -21.26
C SER A 46 9.87 12.54 -20.32
N THR A 47 8.90 12.84 -19.45
CA THR A 47 9.05 13.87 -18.41
C THR A 47 9.98 13.45 -17.28
N ILE A 48 10.19 12.14 -17.09
CA ILE A 48 11.06 11.56 -16.07
C ILE A 48 12.45 11.35 -16.68
N LYS A 49 13.45 12.06 -16.16
CA LYS A 49 14.81 12.02 -16.70
C LYS A 49 15.62 10.95 -15.99
N LEU A 50 15.94 9.89 -16.72
CA LEU A 50 16.80 8.82 -16.22
C LEU A 50 18.29 9.18 -16.39
N PRO A 51 19.16 8.81 -15.43
CA PRO A 51 20.60 8.87 -15.61
C PRO A 51 21.07 7.86 -16.67
N THR A 52 22.27 8.09 -17.22
CA THR A 52 22.95 7.13 -18.09
C THR A 52 23.46 5.92 -17.29
N GLY A 53 23.69 4.77 -17.95
CA GLY A 53 24.34 3.60 -17.34
C GLY A 53 23.43 2.71 -16.50
N ILE A 54 22.12 2.74 -16.75
CA ILE A 54 21.16 1.79 -16.20
C ILE A 54 21.29 0.47 -16.97
N ASP A 55 21.94 -0.52 -16.35
CA ASP A 55 22.20 -1.86 -16.90
C ASP A 55 21.51 -2.99 -16.10
N THR A 56 20.80 -2.66 -15.02
CA THR A 56 19.97 -3.59 -14.25
C THR A 56 18.62 -2.99 -13.86
N TYR A 57 17.63 -3.84 -13.57
CA TYR A 57 16.35 -3.41 -13.01
C TYR A 57 16.48 -2.76 -11.64
N GLU A 58 17.47 -3.17 -10.84
CA GLU A 58 17.74 -2.55 -9.54
C GLU A 58 18.19 -1.10 -9.70
N LYS A 59 19.09 -0.83 -10.67
CA LYS A 59 19.50 0.53 -11.02
C LYS A 59 18.33 1.34 -11.58
N LEU A 60 17.48 0.72 -12.43
CA LEU A 60 16.27 1.38 -12.95
C LEU A 60 15.32 1.76 -11.81
N GLY A 61 14.98 0.81 -10.94
CA GLY A 61 14.10 1.03 -9.80
C GLY A 61 14.62 2.13 -8.88
N LYS A 62 15.93 2.12 -8.58
CA LYS A 62 16.58 3.19 -7.80
C LYS A 62 16.45 4.54 -8.48
N ALA A 63 16.76 4.64 -9.78
CA ALA A 63 16.63 5.89 -10.53
C ALA A 63 15.19 6.42 -10.55
N LEU A 64 14.20 5.53 -10.70
CA LEU A 64 12.78 5.90 -10.66
C LEU A 64 12.33 6.36 -9.27
N LYS A 65 12.89 5.79 -8.19
CA LYS A 65 12.62 6.23 -6.81
C LYS A 65 13.29 7.56 -6.46
N GLU A 66 14.42 7.89 -7.10
CA GLU A 66 15.12 9.16 -6.92
C GLU A 66 14.42 10.33 -7.63
N ASP A 67 13.58 10.06 -8.63
CA ASP A 67 12.80 11.09 -9.32
C ASP A 67 11.72 11.73 -8.41
N ILE A 68 11.48 13.03 -8.63
CA ILE A 68 10.51 13.81 -7.84
C ILE A 68 9.07 13.25 -7.95
N SER A 69 8.71 12.63 -9.07
CA SER A 69 7.38 12.05 -9.30
C SER A 69 7.09 10.94 -8.29
N PHE A 70 8.09 10.09 -7.99
CA PHE A 70 7.94 9.06 -6.96
C PHE A 70 7.81 9.66 -5.56
N THR A 71 8.55 10.73 -5.25
CA THR A 71 8.40 11.46 -3.98
C THR A 71 6.98 12.00 -3.81
N VAL A 72 6.39 12.58 -4.87
CA VAL A 72 5.01 13.07 -4.87
C VAL A 72 4.01 11.93 -4.68
N PHE A 73 4.18 10.82 -5.40
CA PHE A 73 3.35 9.62 -5.26
C PHE A 73 3.41 9.04 -3.84
N LYS A 74 4.60 8.87 -3.28
CA LYS A 74 4.83 8.36 -1.93
C LYS A 74 4.13 9.23 -0.88
N ASN A 75 4.34 10.55 -0.95
CA ASN A 75 3.70 11.51 -0.04
C ASN A 75 2.18 11.55 -0.19
N THR A 76 1.67 11.35 -1.40
CA THR A 76 0.22 11.26 -1.65
C THR A 76 -0.39 10.04 -0.97
N ASN A 77 0.27 8.87 -1.06
CA ASN A 77 -0.18 7.67 -0.36
C ASN A 77 -0.13 7.84 1.17
N LYS A 78 0.89 8.54 1.70
CA LYS A 78 0.95 8.91 3.13
C LYS A 78 -0.23 9.79 3.56
N LYS A 79 -0.59 10.81 2.77
CA LYS A 79 -1.79 11.64 3.03
C LYS A 79 -3.08 10.82 2.96
N MET A 80 -3.18 9.88 2.01
CA MET A 80 -4.32 8.97 1.92
C MET A 80 -4.43 8.06 3.15
N LEU A 81 -3.32 7.61 3.75
CA LEU A 81 -3.34 6.87 5.02
C LEU A 81 -3.89 7.71 6.17
N GLN A 82 -3.49 8.97 6.27
CA GLN A 82 -3.99 9.89 7.30
C GLN A 82 -5.50 10.11 7.21
N LEU A 83 -6.05 10.09 5.99
CA LEU A 83 -7.47 10.25 5.71
C LEU A 83 -8.26 8.94 5.73
N LEU A 84 -7.59 7.78 5.78
CA LEU A 84 -8.23 6.49 5.75
C LEU A 84 -9.07 6.28 7.00
N LYS A 85 -10.34 5.91 6.83
CA LYS A 85 -11.27 5.64 7.94
C LYS A 85 -11.76 4.20 7.89
N TYR A 86 -11.74 3.57 9.05
CA TYR A 86 -12.33 2.26 9.25
C TYR A 86 -13.83 2.40 9.51
N ILE A 87 -14.62 1.65 8.75
CA ILE A 87 -16.07 1.53 8.94
C ILE A 87 -16.35 0.07 9.23
N PRO A 88 -17.00 -0.26 10.37
CA PRO A 88 -17.35 -1.64 10.68
C PRO A 88 -18.47 -2.14 9.77
N GLU A 89 -18.56 -3.46 9.60
CA GLU A 89 -19.60 -4.13 8.80
C GLU A 89 -21.01 -3.76 9.26
N SER A 90 -21.21 -3.59 10.57
CA SER A 90 -22.50 -3.16 11.15
C SER A 90 -22.97 -1.77 10.68
N ARG A 91 -22.08 -0.97 10.09
CA ARG A 91 -22.38 0.34 9.49
C ARG A 91 -22.17 0.34 7.98
N GLY A 92 -22.16 -0.83 7.34
CA GLY A 92 -22.01 -0.99 5.89
C GLY A 92 -20.57 -0.96 5.38
N GLY A 93 -19.57 -1.08 6.27
CA GLY A 93 -18.16 -1.20 5.89
C GLY A 93 -17.74 -2.61 5.50
N ASN A 94 -16.47 -2.78 5.17
CA ASN A 94 -15.87 -4.07 4.81
C ASN A 94 -14.40 -4.13 5.26
N THR A 95 -14.10 -4.94 6.26
CA THR A 95 -12.75 -5.04 6.86
C THR A 95 -11.71 -5.52 5.85
N SER A 96 -12.04 -6.49 4.99
CA SER A 96 -11.11 -7.00 3.97
C SER A 96 -10.68 -5.90 2.99
N THR A 97 -11.63 -5.09 2.52
CA THR A 97 -11.38 -3.96 1.62
C THR A 97 -10.56 -2.88 2.31
N PHE A 98 -10.89 -2.55 3.56
CA PHE A 98 -10.11 -1.61 4.36
C PHE A 98 -8.66 -2.07 4.53
N ILE A 99 -8.43 -3.32 4.94
CA ILE A 99 -7.08 -3.88 5.15
C ILE A 99 -6.29 -3.93 3.85
N SER A 100 -6.92 -4.35 2.74
CA SER A 100 -6.27 -4.35 1.43
C SER A 100 -5.80 -2.95 1.03
N ARG A 101 -6.69 -1.95 1.19
CA ARG A 101 -6.38 -0.54 0.92
C ARG A 101 -5.28 -0.02 1.83
N PHE A 102 -5.36 -0.28 3.14
CA PHE A 102 -4.34 0.10 4.12
C PHE A 102 -2.97 -0.45 3.73
N ARG A 103 -2.86 -1.76 3.51
CA ARG A 103 -1.59 -2.41 3.12
C ARG A 103 -1.02 -1.84 1.84
N LYS A 104 -1.87 -1.57 0.85
CA LYS A 104 -1.45 -0.99 -0.43
C LYS A 104 -0.88 0.41 -0.24
N LEU A 105 -1.57 1.26 0.52
CA LEU A 105 -1.11 2.61 0.80
C LEU A 105 0.21 2.62 1.60
N CYS A 106 0.36 1.73 2.60
CA CYS A 106 1.61 1.60 3.37
C CYS A 106 2.79 1.17 2.48
N TYR A 107 2.57 0.18 1.61
CA TYR A 107 3.58 -0.27 0.65
C TYR A 107 4.01 0.87 -0.29
N ASN A 108 3.04 1.56 -0.91
CA ASN A 108 3.31 2.69 -1.80
C ASN A 108 3.99 3.88 -1.10
N ALA A 109 3.74 4.04 0.20
CA ALA A 109 4.35 5.07 1.03
C ALA A 109 5.74 4.67 1.58
N GLU A 110 6.21 3.44 1.28
CA GLU A 110 7.41 2.81 1.87
C GLU A 110 7.43 2.84 3.42
N ILE A 111 6.27 2.66 4.06
CA ILE A 111 6.14 2.60 5.52
C ILE A 111 6.28 1.14 5.98
N ASN A 112 7.35 0.86 6.72
CA ASN A 112 7.66 -0.46 7.28
C ASN A 112 7.79 -0.47 8.82
N ASP A 113 7.82 0.70 9.45
CA ASP A 113 7.89 0.82 10.91
C ASP A 113 6.57 0.38 11.56
N ILE A 114 6.66 -0.55 12.51
CA ILE A 114 5.47 -1.16 13.13
C ILE A 114 4.71 -0.15 13.99
N GLU A 115 5.38 0.76 14.68
CA GLU A 115 4.73 1.78 15.50
C GLU A 115 4.02 2.82 14.61
N GLU A 116 4.64 3.25 13.51
CA GLU A 116 3.98 4.12 12.53
C GLU A 116 2.71 3.46 11.96
N LEU A 117 2.76 2.16 11.65
CA LEU A 117 1.59 1.41 11.16
C LEU A 117 0.48 1.29 12.22
N LYS A 118 0.83 1.05 13.49
CA LYS A 118 -0.13 1.06 14.61
C LYS A 118 -0.84 2.40 14.72
N GLU A 119 -0.09 3.50 14.61
CA GLU A 119 -0.65 4.84 14.65
C GLU A 119 -1.65 5.12 13.53
N TYR A 120 -1.36 4.70 12.29
CA TYR A 120 -2.31 4.89 11.18
C TYR A 120 -3.60 4.09 11.40
N LEU A 121 -3.49 2.83 11.85
CA LEU A 121 -4.67 2.02 12.17
C LEU A 121 -5.48 2.69 13.29
N TYR A 122 -4.83 3.14 14.36
CA TYR A 122 -5.49 3.86 15.44
C TYR A 122 -6.24 5.10 14.94
N LYS A 123 -5.56 5.98 14.17
CA LYS A 123 -6.14 7.22 13.61
C LYS A 123 -7.29 6.96 12.62
N SER A 124 -7.39 5.75 12.09
CA SER A 124 -8.49 5.35 11.20
C SER A 124 -9.78 5.01 11.93
N LEU A 125 -9.72 4.69 13.23
CA LEU A 125 -10.87 4.26 14.02
C LEU A 125 -11.76 5.46 14.43
N PRO A 126 -13.08 5.25 14.57
CA PRO A 126 -13.96 6.20 15.25
C PRO A 126 -13.76 6.08 16.77
N ILE A 127 -12.77 6.81 17.30
CA ILE A 127 -12.27 6.64 18.67
C ILE A 127 -13.26 7.15 19.72
N ASN A 128 -13.49 6.33 20.75
CA ASN A 128 -13.91 6.72 22.08
C ASN A 128 -12.89 6.19 23.11
N HIS A 129 -13.00 6.60 24.38
CA HIS A 129 -12.02 6.24 25.41
C HIS A 129 -11.83 4.72 25.59
N SER A 130 -12.93 3.96 25.62
CA SER A 130 -12.88 2.49 25.79
C SER A 130 -12.22 1.79 24.61
N ILE A 131 -12.53 2.23 23.39
CA ILE A 131 -11.93 1.73 22.14
C ILE A 131 -10.42 1.97 22.14
N SER A 132 -9.98 3.14 22.61
CA SER A 132 -8.56 3.49 22.69
C SER A 132 -7.79 2.52 23.59
N ILE A 133 -8.28 2.28 24.81
CA ILE A 133 -7.61 1.39 25.76
C ILE A 133 -7.46 -0.03 25.20
N GLU A 134 -8.55 -0.58 24.66
CA GLU A 134 -8.53 -1.95 24.14
C GLU A 134 -7.68 -2.10 22.88
N PHE A 135 -7.63 -1.07 22.03
CA PHE A 135 -6.74 -1.05 20.89
C PHE A 135 -5.27 -1.15 21.34
N TYR A 136 -4.83 -0.27 22.24
CA TYR A 136 -3.44 -0.27 22.71
C TYR A 136 -3.05 -1.57 23.41
N LYS A 137 -3.95 -2.15 24.22
CA LYS A 137 -3.73 -3.47 24.84
C LYS A 137 -3.50 -4.56 23.79
N LYS A 138 -4.34 -4.61 22.74
CA LYS A 138 -4.17 -5.60 21.67
C LYS A 138 -2.89 -5.40 20.85
N MET A 139 -2.46 -4.16 20.70
CA MET A 139 -1.29 -3.81 19.87
C MET A 139 0.05 -3.85 20.62
N GLU A 140 0.06 -4.03 21.94
CA GLU A 140 1.25 -3.97 22.79
C GLU A 140 2.39 -4.87 22.29
N ASN A 141 2.09 -6.13 22.01
CA ASN A 141 3.10 -7.14 21.63
C ASN A 141 3.21 -7.36 20.11
N VAL A 142 2.68 -6.45 19.30
CA VAL A 142 2.74 -6.57 17.84
C VAL A 142 4.11 -6.12 17.33
N ASP A 143 4.80 -7.01 16.61
CA ASP A 143 6.18 -6.89 16.14
C ASP A 143 6.34 -7.08 14.61
N SER A 144 5.24 -7.38 13.92
CA SER A 144 5.25 -7.68 12.49
C SER A 144 3.93 -7.28 11.84
N ILE A 145 3.98 -7.00 10.53
CA ILE A 145 2.80 -6.58 9.76
C ILE A 145 1.72 -7.65 9.78
N ASN A 146 2.08 -8.93 9.64
CA ASN A 146 1.08 -10.00 9.67
C ASN A 146 0.39 -10.10 11.03
N LYS A 147 1.14 -9.96 12.13
CA LYS A 147 0.58 -9.93 13.48
C LYS A 147 -0.29 -8.70 13.71
N LEU A 148 0.13 -7.53 13.19
CA LEU A 148 -0.66 -6.29 13.23
C LEU A 148 -2.02 -6.45 12.57
N ILE A 149 -2.06 -6.99 11.35
CA ILE A 149 -3.31 -7.19 10.61
C ILE A 149 -4.22 -8.18 11.33
N LYS A 150 -3.65 -9.27 11.88
CA LYS A 150 -4.41 -10.27 12.64
C LYS A 150 -5.02 -9.67 13.92
N GLU A 151 -4.22 -8.96 14.73
CA GLU A 151 -4.74 -8.33 15.95
C GLU A 151 -5.76 -7.24 15.65
N PHE A 152 -5.60 -6.53 14.52
CA PHE A 152 -6.61 -5.58 14.05
C PHE A 152 -7.92 -6.28 13.69
N GLU A 153 -7.87 -7.37 12.92
CA GLU A 153 -9.05 -8.19 12.61
C GLU A 153 -9.77 -8.66 13.90
N ASP A 154 -9.04 -9.24 14.84
CA ASP A 154 -9.60 -9.67 16.13
C ASP A 154 -10.20 -8.49 16.92
N PHE A 155 -9.55 -7.31 16.86
CA PHE A 155 -10.07 -6.08 17.44
C PHE A 155 -11.38 -5.63 16.78
N THR A 156 -11.51 -5.73 15.45
CA THR A 156 -12.74 -5.32 14.74
C THR A 156 -13.97 -6.12 15.16
N VAL A 157 -13.79 -7.41 15.48
CA VAL A 157 -14.85 -8.28 16.00
C VAL A 157 -15.31 -7.82 17.39
N TYR A 158 -14.36 -7.47 18.26
CA TYR A 158 -14.65 -6.90 19.58
C TYR A 158 -15.36 -5.54 19.46
N PHE A 159 -14.82 -4.65 18.63
CA PHE A 159 -15.34 -3.32 18.38
C PHE A 159 -16.79 -3.35 17.85
N SER A 160 -17.11 -4.30 16.97
CA SER A 160 -18.47 -4.46 16.45
C SER A 160 -19.49 -4.82 17.54
N LYS A 161 -19.10 -5.65 18.52
CA LYS A 161 -19.95 -5.99 19.67
C LYS A 161 -20.21 -4.78 20.57
N LEU A 162 -19.20 -3.94 20.80
CA LEU A 162 -19.35 -2.72 21.59
C LEU A 162 -20.37 -1.75 20.96
N ILE A 163 -20.28 -1.50 19.65
CA ILE A 163 -21.21 -0.60 18.95
C ILE A 163 -22.66 -1.06 19.09
N VAL A 164 -22.91 -2.37 18.95
CA VAL A 164 -24.26 -2.93 19.08
C VAL A 164 -24.79 -2.70 20.49
N ASN A 165 -23.98 -2.95 21.52
CA ASN A 165 -24.40 -2.78 22.91
C ASN A 165 -24.68 -1.30 23.25
N GLU A 166 -23.83 -0.36 22.82
CA GLU A 166 -24.07 1.08 23.01
C GLU A 166 -25.34 1.55 22.29
N SER A 167 -25.63 1.00 21.11
CA SER A 167 -26.84 1.35 20.35
C SER A 167 -28.12 0.81 20.99
N ILE A 168 -28.07 -0.36 21.65
CA ILE A 168 -29.21 -0.95 22.37
C ILE A 168 -29.55 -0.16 23.64
N VAL A 169 -28.54 0.39 24.33
CA VAL A 169 -28.75 1.16 25.57
C VAL A 169 -29.34 2.55 25.31
N ALA A 170 -29.25 3.07 24.08
CA ALA A 170 -29.72 4.41 23.71
C ALA A 170 -31.15 4.45 23.12
N LEU A 171 -31.83 3.30 22.98
CA LEU A 171 -33.21 3.15 22.47
C LEU A 171 -34.21 2.98 23.60
#